data_AF-A0A0R3RLA8-F1
#
_entry.id   AF-A0A0R3RLA8-F1
#
_cell.length_a   1.000
_cell.length_b   1.000
_cell.length_c   1.000
_cell.angle_alpha   90.00
_cell.angle_beta   90.00
_cell.angle_gamma   90.00
#
_symmetry.space_group_name_H-M   'P 1'
#
loop_
_entity.id
_entity.type
_entity.pdbx_description
1 polymer ?
#
loop_
_entity_poly.entity_id
_entity_poly.type
_entity_poly.pdbx_seq_one_letter_code
_entity_poly.pdbx_strand_id
1 'polypeptide(L)'
;MLIAYLKLQPDALNIVLKVIASFLLSDENDVQVKDEALREISNLMITECVNQNWKILISSLAEMMDTTASSERQEKIIRLFAHFNVYLGTEKLQKILSELTMKQYEICKKYEQVIFETSEAMKEGLKNKEKIPPSIDVELRYRFGIIPMLTSNMLSNETDPTSRIIALEQVSEIMNGITPEDARKFAAHLHSYFLTLGNVLDDLNFKVVALCLDVLRLTLEKVGPLLAPYTQVCLLLKTIYHY
;
A
#
# COMPACT_ATOMS: atom_id res chain seq x y z
N MET A 1 9.63 2.09 -2.10
CA MET A 1 10.93 1.41 -2.22
C MET A 1 10.81 -0.12 -2.21
N LEU A 2 10.18 -0.74 -1.19
CA LEU A 2 10.07 -2.20 -1.08
C LEU A 2 9.37 -2.89 -2.27
N ILE A 3 8.24 -2.36 -2.74
CA ILE A 3 7.53 -2.91 -3.90
C ILE A 3 8.38 -2.89 -5.17
N ALA A 4 9.06 -1.77 -5.44
CA ALA A 4 9.94 -1.65 -6.60
C ALA A 4 11.10 -2.66 -6.52
N TYR A 5 11.65 -2.89 -5.32
CA TYR A 5 12.66 -3.91 -5.10
C TYR A 5 12.12 -5.33 -5.33
N LEU A 6 10.92 -5.65 -4.81
CA LEU A 6 10.30 -6.96 -4.99
C LEU A 6 9.93 -7.27 -6.45
N LYS A 7 9.66 -6.25 -7.28
CA LYS A 7 9.51 -6.43 -8.73
C LYS A 7 10.80 -6.90 -9.40
N LEU A 8 11.95 -6.41 -8.94
CA LEU A 8 13.27 -6.77 -9.48
C LEU A 8 13.80 -8.08 -8.87
N GLN A 9 13.45 -8.38 -7.62
CA GLN A 9 13.92 -9.54 -6.86
C GLN A 9 12.75 -10.22 -6.09
N PRO A 10 11.85 -10.94 -6.77
CA PRO A 10 10.67 -11.53 -6.14
C PRO A 10 10.99 -12.55 -5.04
N ASP A 11 12.12 -13.25 -5.13
CA ASP A 11 12.54 -14.26 -4.15
C ASP A 11 12.85 -13.68 -2.77
N ALA A 12 13.20 -12.38 -2.71
CA ALA A 12 13.41 -11.67 -1.46
C ALA A 12 12.13 -11.53 -0.63
N LEU A 13 10.95 -11.74 -1.23
CA LEU A 13 9.68 -11.71 -0.52
C LEU A 13 9.67 -12.68 0.67
N ASN A 14 10.27 -13.86 0.54
CA ASN A 14 10.28 -14.85 1.63
C ASN A 14 10.95 -14.31 2.91
N ILE A 15 11.96 -13.45 2.77
CA ILE A 15 12.63 -12.80 3.91
C ILE A 15 11.70 -11.74 4.52
N VAL A 16 11.09 -10.91 3.66
CA VAL A 16 10.14 -9.88 4.08
C VAL A 16 8.96 -10.49 4.84
N LEU A 17 8.38 -11.58 4.34
CA LEU A 17 7.27 -12.28 4.97
C LEU A 17 7.65 -12.84 6.35
N LYS A 18 8.87 -13.34 6.52
CA LYS A 18 9.37 -13.80 7.84
C LYS A 18 9.48 -12.64 8.85
N VAL A 19 9.99 -11.49 8.40
CA VAL A 19 10.09 -10.30 9.25
C VAL A 19 8.71 -9.81 9.67
N ILE A 20 7.76 -9.73 8.72
CA ILE A 20 6.38 -9.33 9.00
C ILE A 20 5.70 -10.32 9.95
N ALA A 21 5.85 -11.63 9.71
CA ALA A 21 5.32 -12.68 10.58
C ALA A 21 5.82 -12.53 12.03
N SER A 22 7.13 -12.37 12.20
CA SER A 22 7.74 -12.16 13.52
C SER A 22 7.26 -10.86 14.18
N PHE A 23 7.06 -9.80 13.40
CA PHE A 23 6.57 -8.52 13.90
C PHE A 23 5.12 -8.61 14.41
N LEU A 24 4.25 -9.27 13.64
CA LEU A 24 2.83 -9.41 13.99
C LEU A 24 2.61 -10.25 15.26
N LEU A 25 3.40 -11.31 15.44
CA LEU A 25 3.27 -12.24 16.56
C LEU A 25 4.03 -11.80 17.83
N SER A 26 4.92 -10.82 17.75
CA SER A 26 5.65 -10.35 18.94
C SER A 26 4.77 -9.53 19.87
N ASP A 27 4.61 -9.97 21.13
CA ASP A 27 3.81 -9.26 22.16
C ASP A 27 4.38 -7.89 22.55
N GLU A 28 5.65 -7.63 22.24
CA GLU A 28 6.33 -6.37 22.57
C GLU A 28 5.93 -5.20 21.64
N ASN A 29 5.37 -5.51 20.46
CA ASN A 29 5.04 -4.51 19.45
C ASN A 29 3.68 -3.86 19.70
N ASP A 30 3.62 -2.55 19.47
CA ASP A 30 2.40 -1.76 19.65
C ASP A 30 1.23 -2.26 18.78
N VAL A 31 0.07 -2.31 19.42
CA VAL A 31 -1.17 -2.86 18.89
C VAL A 31 -1.69 -2.07 17.69
N GLN A 32 -1.52 -0.74 17.67
CA GLN A 32 -1.92 0.13 16.56
C GLN A 32 -0.98 -0.03 15.37
N VAL A 33 0.33 -0.15 15.63
CA VAL A 33 1.33 -0.37 14.56
C VAL A 33 1.11 -1.73 13.88
N LYS A 34 0.75 -2.77 14.63
CA LYS A 34 0.34 -4.06 14.05
C LYS A 34 -0.88 -3.93 13.14
N ASP A 35 -1.88 -3.16 13.55
CA ASP A 35 -3.08 -2.91 12.75
C ASP A 35 -2.78 -2.14 11.47
N GLU A 36 -1.82 -1.21 11.51
CA GLU A 36 -1.32 -0.51 10.33
C GLU A 36 -0.58 -1.47 9.39
N ALA A 37 0.30 -2.31 9.93
CA ALA A 37 1.01 -3.33 9.15
C ALA A 37 0.03 -4.28 8.43
N LEU A 38 -1.06 -4.70 9.09
CA LEU A 38 -2.10 -5.53 8.47
C LEU A 38 -2.74 -4.85 7.25
N ARG A 39 -2.97 -3.53 7.28
CA ARG A 39 -3.53 -2.79 6.13
C ARG A 39 -2.58 -2.80 4.92
N GLU A 40 -1.28 -2.72 5.19
CA GLU A 40 -0.26 -2.60 4.16
C GLU A 40 0.13 -3.94 3.50
N ILE A 41 -0.18 -5.09 4.11
CA ILE A 41 0.16 -6.42 3.57
C ILE A 41 -0.39 -6.63 2.15
N SER A 42 -1.60 -6.12 1.88
CA SER A 42 -2.22 -6.25 0.55
C SER A 42 -1.40 -5.60 -0.56
N ASN A 43 -0.59 -4.59 -0.23
CA ASN A 43 0.28 -3.92 -1.19
C ASN A 43 1.44 -4.81 -1.67
N LEU A 44 1.80 -5.85 -0.91
CA LEU A 44 2.83 -6.83 -1.29
C LEU A 44 2.33 -7.87 -2.29
N MET A 45 1.01 -7.95 -2.53
CA MET A 45 0.38 -8.92 -3.43
C MET A 45 0.51 -8.47 -4.91
N ILE A 46 1.74 -8.33 -5.37
CA ILE A 46 2.08 -7.96 -6.75
C ILE A 46 2.25 -9.20 -7.64
N THR A 47 1.91 -9.09 -8.92
CA THR A 47 1.93 -10.21 -9.87
C THR A 47 3.24 -10.99 -9.92
N GLU A 48 4.36 -10.29 -9.78
CA GLU A 48 5.73 -10.82 -9.81
C GLU A 48 5.99 -11.76 -8.62
N CYS A 49 5.26 -11.59 -7.52
CA CYS A 49 5.39 -12.37 -6.30
C CYS A 49 4.34 -13.50 -6.17
N VAL A 50 3.48 -13.71 -7.16
CA VAL A 50 2.35 -14.66 -7.04
C VAL A 50 2.82 -16.09 -6.79
N ASN A 51 3.98 -16.46 -7.33
CA ASN A 51 4.57 -17.79 -7.23
C ASN A 51 5.43 -18.02 -5.99
N GLN A 52 5.63 -16.98 -5.18
CA GLN A 52 6.44 -17.06 -3.96
C GLN A 52 5.72 -17.82 -2.83
N ASN A 53 6.47 -18.16 -1.79
CA ASN A 53 5.94 -18.95 -0.68
C ASN A 53 5.24 -18.06 0.36
N TRP A 54 3.93 -17.89 0.20
CA TRP A 54 3.08 -17.12 1.10
C TRP A 54 2.69 -17.86 2.40
N LYS A 55 3.06 -19.14 2.53
CA LYS A 55 2.67 -19.98 3.67
C LYS A 55 3.03 -19.35 5.00
N ILE A 56 4.25 -18.82 5.15
CA ILE A 56 4.74 -18.27 6.41
C ILE A 56 3.80 -17.17 6.94
N LEU A 57 3.42 -16.23 6.07
CA LEU A 57 2.54 -15.13 6.47
C LEU A 57 1.11 -15.63 6.74
N ILE A 58 0.59 -16.52 5.89
CA ILE A 58 -0.75 -17.12 6.06
C ILE A 58 -0.82 -17.88 7.39
N SER A 59 0.22 -18.64 7.75
CA SER A 59 0.33 -19.33 9.05
C SER A 59 0.29 -18.35 10.21
N SER A 60 1.09 -17.28 10.16
CA SER A 60 1.14 -16.28 11.23
C SER A 60 -0.16 -15.49 11.36
N LEU A 61 -0.86 -15.21 10.26
CA LEU A 61 -2.18 -14.58 10.31
C LEU A 61 -3.23 -15.51 10.96
N ALA A 62 -3.20 -16.81 10.67
CA ALA A 62 -4.07 -17.79 11.30
C ALA A 62 -3.79 -17.92 12.81
N GLU A 63 -2.50 -17.89 13.20
CA GLU A 63 -2.10 -17.87 14.60
C GLU A 63 -2.52 -16.58 15.31
N MET A 64 -2.34 -15.43 14.66
CA MET A 64 -2.78 -14.14 15.21
C MET A 64 -4.30 -14.09 15.37
N MET A 65 -5.06 -14.72 14.47
CA MET A 65 -6.52 -14.82 14.55
C MET A 65 -6.97 -15.65 15.75
N ASP A 66 -6.21 -16.69 16.11
CA ASP A 66 -6.45 -17.55 17.28
C ASP A 66 -6.17 -16.81 18.60
N THR A 67 -5.06 -16.08 18.66
CA THR A 67 -4.58 -15.43 19.90
C THR A 67 -5.24 -14.07 20.15
N THR A 68 -5.78 -13.43 19.12
CA THR A 68 -6.42 -12.12 19.22
C THR A 68 -7.86 -12.24 19.73
N ALA A 69 -8.16 -11.55 20.83
CA ALA A 69 -9.52 -11.41 21.37
C ALA A 69 -10.37 -10.31 20.69
N SER A 70 -9.74 -9.40 19.92
CA SER A 70 -10.43 -8.30 19.24
C SER A 70 -11.16 -8.78 17.97
N SER A 71 -12.48 -8.63 17.95
CA SER A 71 -13.32 -8.92 16.78
C SER A 71 -12.97 -8.03 15.58
N GLU A 72 -12.61 -6.76 15.81
CA GLU A 72 -12.20 -5.82 14.76
C GLU A 72 -10.94 -6.31 14.04
N ARG A 73 -9.95 -6.80 14.80
CA ARG A 73 -8.73 -7.34 14.19
C ARG A 73 -8.99 -8.66 13.49
N GLN A 74 -9.82 -9.54 14.06
CA GLN A 74 -10.23 -10.76 13.37
C GLN A 74 -10.85 -10.44 12.00
N GLU A 75 -11.70 -9.41 11.92
CA GLU A 75 -12.28 -8.95 10.66
C GLU A 75 -11.21 -8.45 9.66
N LYS A 76 -10.21 -7.68 10.12
CA LYS A 76 -9.08 -7.25 9.29
C LYS A 76 -8.32 -8.45 8.70
N ILE A 77 -8.09 -9.49 9.50
CA ILE A 77 -7.40 -10.70 9.03
C ILE A 77 -8.30 -11.49 8.06
N ILE A 78 -9.61 -11.60 8.31
CA ILE A 78 -10.56 -12.24 7.37
C ILE A 78 -10.53 -11.54 6.01
N ARG A 79 -10.53 -10.19 5.99
CA ARG A 79 -10.42 -9.42 4.75
C ARG A 79 -9.09 -9.70 4.03
N LEU A 80 -7.97 -9.85 4.75
CA LEU A 80 -6.70 -10.24 4.15
C LEU A 80 -6.75 -11.65 3.54
N PHE A 81 -7.38 -12.62 4.21
CA PHE A 81 -7.59 -13.95 3.61
C PHE A 81 -8.43 -13.87 2.33
N ALA A 82 -9.44 -13.00 2.29
CA ALA A 82 -10.21 -12.75 1.06
C ALA A 82 -9.33 -12.17 -0.05
N HIS A 83 -8.43 -11.22 0.27
CA HIS A 83 -7.44 -10.71 -0.68
C HIS A 83 -6.50 -11.82 -1.20
N PHE A 84 -6.01 -12.69 -0.31
CA PHE A 84 -5.21 -13.86 -0.72
C PHE A 84 -6.00 -14.80 -1.64
N ASN A 85 -7.30 -14.99 -1.38
CA ASN A 85 -8.15 -15.85 -2.20
C ASN A 85 -8.29 -15.31 -3.63
N VAL A 86 -8.46 -13.99 -3.78
CA VAL A 86 -8.50 -13.32 -5.08
C VAL A 86 -7.14 -13.38 -5.78
N TYR A 87 -6.05 -13.15 -5.04
CA TYR A 87 -4.71 -13.01 -5.59
C TYR A 87 -4.03 -14.34 -5.95
N LEU A 88 -4.11 -15.36 -5.07
CA LEU A 88 -3.50 -16.67 -5.29
C LEU A 88 -4.43 -17.64 -6.03
N GLY A 89 -5.74 -17.38 -5.99
CA GLY A 89 -6.78 -18.32 -6.40
C GLY A 89 -7.15 -19.32 -5.29
N THR A 90 -8.40 -19.77 -5.32
CA THR A 90 -8.99 -20.65 -4.30
C THR A 90 -8.20 -21.94 -4.09
N GLU A 91 -7.82 -22.62 -5.18
CA GLU A 91 -7.10 -23.90 -5.09
C GLU A 91 -5.74 -23.76 -4.39
N LYS A 92 -4.99 -22.72 -4.75
CA LYS A 92 -3.66 -22.46 -4.18
C LYS A 92 -3.76 -22.08 -2.71
N LEU A 93 -4.73 -21.23 -2.35
CA LEU A 93 -4.98 -20.87 -0.97
C LEU A 93 -5.39 -22.09 -0.14
N GLN A 94 -6.36 -22.89 -0.61
CA GLN A 94 -6.81 -24.09 0.08
C GLN A 94 -5.68 -25.09 0.30
N LYS A 95 -4.79 -25.27 -0.70
CA LYS A 95 -3.60 -26.09 -0.54
C LYS A 95 -2.72 -25.59 0.60
N ILE A 96 -2.41 -24.28 0.64
CA ILE A 96 -1.60 -23.70 1.73
C ILE A 96 -2.29 -23.90 3.09
N LEU A 97 -3.59 -23.66 3.17
CA LEU A 97 -4.37 -23.84 4.41
C LEU A 97 -4.34 -25.29 4.89
N SER A 98 -4.42 -26.27 3.99
CA SER A 98 -4.36 -27.70 4.34
C SER A 98 -3.00 -28.14 4.89
N GLU A 99 -1.94 -27.37 4.63
CA GLU A 99 -0.60 -27.64 5.14
C GLU A 99 -0.27 -26.88 6.46
N LEU A 100 -1.26 -26.16 7.01
CA LEU A 100 -1.14 -25.51 8.32
C LEU A 100 -1.31 -26.54 9.46
N THR A 101 -1.07 -26.10 10.69
CA THR A 101 -1.41 -26.92 11.86
C THR A 101 -2.92 -27.12 11.93
N MET A 102 -3.38 -28.25 12.51
CA MET A 102 -4.81 -28.55 12.67
C MET A 102 -5.58 -27.40 13.34
N LYS A 103 -4.99 -26.76 14.35
CA LYS A 103 -5.63 -25.63 15.06
C LYS A 103 -5.85 -24.43 14.13
N GLN A 104 -4.82 -24.03 13.39
CA GLN A 104 -4.89 -22.92 12.43
C GLN A 104 -5.88 -23.22 11.31
N TYR A 105 -5.85 -24.45 10.78
CA TYR A 105 -6.77 -24.88 9.73
C TYR A 105 -8.24 -24.79 10.17
N GLU A 106 -8.59 -25.33 11.33
CA GLU A 106 -9.98 -25.30 11.84
C GLU A 106 -10.48 -23.85 12.07
N ILE A 107 -9.61 -22.95 12.50
CA ILE A 107 -9.94 -21.52 12.67
C ILE A 107 -10.22 -20.87 11.32
N CYS A 108 -9.34 -21.05 10.34
CA CYS A 108 -9.57 -20.54 9.00
C CYS A 108 -10.86 -21.12 8.38
N LYS A 109 -11.10 -22.42 8.60
CA LYS A 109 -12.29 -23.13 8.12
C LYS A 109 -13.59 -22.59 8.72
N LYS A 110 -13.58 -22.21 10.01
CA LYS A 110 -14.74 -21.54 10.65
C LYS A 110 -15.20 -20.29 9.90
N TYR A 111 -14.28 -19.58 9.26
CA TYR A 111 -14.55 -18.35 8.52
C TYR A 111 -14.52 -18.55 6.99
N GLU A 112 -14.43 -19.78 6.49
CA GLU A 112 -14.28 -20.08 5.06
C GLU A 112 -15.40 -19.46 4.22
N GLN A 113 -16.64 -19.59 4.66
CA GLN A 113 -17.80 -19.01 3.99
C GLN A 113 -17.69 -17.47 3.91
N VAL A 114 -17.32 -16.81 5.01
CA VAL A 114 -17.17 -15.35 5.07
C VAL A 114 -16.02 -14.88 4.19
N ILE A 115 -14.90 -15.62 4.17
CA ILE A 115 -13.75 -15.35 3.30
C ILE A 115 -14.16 -15.47 1.83
N PHE A 116 -14.91 -16.52 1.49
CA PHE A 116 -15.40 -16.74 0.14
C PHE A 116 -16.34 -15.62 -0.33
N GLU A 117 -17.39 -15.32 0.45
CA GLU A 117 -18.34 -14.25 0.15
C GLU A 117 -17.65 -12.89 0.01
N THR A 118 -16.74 -12.57 0.94
CA THR A 118 -15.94 -11.34 0.88
C THR A 118 -15.08 -11.30 -0.38
N SER A 119 -14.49 -12.43 -0.77
CA SER A 119 -13.67 -12.51 -1.99
C SER A 119 -14.48 -12.37 -3.28
N GLU A 120 -15.69 -12.92 -3.33
CA GLU A 120 -16.58 -12.77 -4.47
C GLU A 120 -17.09 -11.34 -4.59
N ALA A 121 -17.47 -10.69 -3.48
CA ALA A 121 -17.82 -9.27 -3.47
C ALA A 121 -16.65 -8.38 -3.97
N MET A 122 -15.41 -8.72 -3.60
CA MET A 122 -14.22 -8.04 -4.10
C MET A 122 -14.03 -8.24 -5.61
N LYS A 123 -14.18 -9.47 -6.11
CA LYS A 123 -14.11 -9.79 -7.55
C LYS A 123 -15.22 -9.12 -8.35
N GLU A 124 -16.42 -9.04 -7.81
CA GLU A 124 -17.55 -8.37 -8.44
C GLU A 124 -17.35 -6.84 -8.46
N GLY A 125 -16.79 -6.27 -7.40
CA GLY A 125 -16.30 -4.88 -7.40
C GLY A 125 -15.14 -4.61 -8.38
N LEU A 126 -14.41 -5.65 -8.82
CA LEU A 126 -13.40 -5.58 -9.88
C LEU A 126 -14.03 -5.75 -11.28
N LYS A 127 -14.98 -6.68 -11.45
CA LYS A 127 -15.71 -6.90 -12.72
C LYS A 127 -16.67 -5.76 -13.07
N ASN A 128 -17.29 -5.14 -12.07
CA ASN A 128 -18.12 -3.95 -12.25
C ASN A 128 -17.29 -2.69 -12.58
N LYS A 129 -15.95 -2.73 -12.47
CA LYS A 129 -15.08 -1.68 -13.03
C LYS A 129 -14.83 -1.83 -14.52
N GLU A 130 -15.08 -3.01 -15.11
CA GLU A 130 -14.94 -3.25 -16.55
C GLU A 130 -16.26 -3.04 -17.32
N LYS A 131 -17.39 -2.86 -16.64
CA LYS A 131 -18.72 -2.68 -17.27
C LYS A 131 -19.64 -1.72 -16.51
N ILE A 132 -19.25 -0.45 -16.32
CA ILE A 132 -20.19 0.59 -15.89
C ILE A 132 -19.96 1.87 -16.73
N PRO A 133 -21.02 2.46 -17.35
CA PRO A 133 -20.97 3.77 -18.00
C PRO A 133 -20.59 4.88 -16.99
N PRO A 134 -20.13 6.06 -17.41
CA PRO A 134 -19.61 7.06 -16.50
C PRO A 134 -20.74 7.63 -15.63
N SER A 135 -20.87 7.15 -14.38
CA SER A 135 -21.74 7.74 -13.37
C SER A 135 -20.99 7.96 -12.06
N ILE A 136 -20.29 9.09 -12.01
CA ILE A 136 -20.20 10.10 -10.92
C ILE A 136 -19.69 9.69 -9.51
N ASP A 137 -19.52 8.41 -9.15
CA ASP A 137 -19.14 8.04 -7.76
C ASP A 137 -17.71 7.46 -7.59
N VAL A 138 -16.84 7.62 -8.60
CA VAL A 138 -15.43 7.14 -8.58
C VAL A 138 -14.46 8.18 -7.99
N GLU A 139 -14.96 9.36 -7.61
CA GLU A 139 -14.13 10.57 -7.46
C GLU A 139 -13.33 10.70 -6.15
N LEU A 140 -13.51 9.83 -5.14
CA LEU A 140 -12.93 10.04 -3.80
C LEU A 140 -11.95 8.97 -3.31
N ARG A 141 -11.36 8.16 -4.20
CA ARG A 141 -10.15 7.40 -3.80
C ARG A 141 -8.94 8.30 -3.95
N TYR A 142 -8.30 8.66 -2.84
CA TYR A 142 -7.08 9.44 -2.84
C TYR A 142 -5.85 8.55 -2.63
N ARG A 143 -4.80 8.83 -3.40
CA ARG A 143 -3.44 8.34 -3.20
C ARG A 143 -2.62 9.42 -2.50
N PHE A 144 -1.66 9.00 -1.70
CA PHE A 144 -0.87 9.89 -0.84
C PHE A 144 -1.73 10.72 0.13
N GLY A 145 -2.97 10.30 0.39
CA GLY A 145 -3.91 10.99 1.28
C GLY A 145 -4.69 12.15 0.65
N ILE A 146 -4.18 12.80 -0.41
CA ILE A 146 -4.80 14.03 -0.98
C ILE A 146 -4.89 14.07 -2.51
N ILE A 147 -4.18 13.20 -3.24
CA ILE A 147 -4.17 13.21 -4.70
C ILE A 147 -5.19 12.20 -5.23
N PRO A 148 -6.18 12.58 -6.06
CA PRO A 148 -7.14 11.62 -6.62
C PRO A 148 -6.44 10.47 -7.35
N MET A 149 -6.98 9.26 -7.20
CA MET A 149 -6.41 8.05 -7.78
C MET A 149 -6.34 8.15 -9.31
N LEU A 150 -7.33 8.79 -9.94
CA LEU A 150 -7.33 9.06 -11.38
C LEU A 150 -6.11 9.89 -11.77
N THR A 151 -5.87 11.01 -11.09
CA THR A 151 -4.69 11.86 -11.29
C THR A 151 -3.40 11.09 -11.07
N SER A 152 -3.33 10.24 -10.03
CA SER A 152 -2.12 9.43 -9.80
C SER A 152 -1.88 8.36 -10.87
N ASN A 153 -2.93 7.74 -11.39
CA ASN A 153 -2.82 6.77 -12.48
C ASN A 153 -2.35 7.45 -13.77
N MET A 154 -2.83 8.67 -14.03
CA MET A 154 -2.38 9.48 -15.17
C MET A 154 -0.90 9.84 -15.06
N LEU A 155 -0.40 10.20 -13.86
CA LEU A 155 1.05 10.41 -13.62
C LEU A 155 1.88 9.15 -13.90
N SER A 156 1.32 7.97 -13.63
CA SER A 156 2.02 6.69 -13.77
C SER A 156 1.93 6.12 -15.19
N ASN A 157 1.18 6.76 -16.10
CA ASN A 157 1.05 6.29 -17.47
C ASN A 157 2.29 6.68 -18.27
N GLU A 158 3.20 5.73 -18.52
CA GLU A 158 4.46 5.97 -19.25
C GLU A 158 4.26 6.22 -20.75
N THR A 159 3.10 5.85 -21.31
CA THR A 159 2.85 5.88 -22.77
C THR A 159 2.26 7.18 -23.29
N ASP A 160 1.63 8.00 -22.43
CA ASP A 160 0.94 9.22 -22.84
C ASP A 160 1.45 10.47 -22.07
N PRO A 161 2.31 11.30 -22.68
CA PRO A 161 2.80 12.53 -22.06
C PRO A 161 1.68 13.58 -21.85
N THR A 162 0.62 13.57 -22.66
CA THR A 162 -0.48 14.53 -22.50
C THR A 162 -1.30 14.21 -21.25
N SER A 163 -1.53 12.94 -20.97
CA SER A 163 -2.13 12.49 -19.70
C SER A 163 -1.29 12.94 -18.49
N ARG A 164 0.03 12.79 -18.55
CA ARG A 164 0.93 13.23 -17.47
C ARG A 164 0.94 14.74 -17.27
N ILE A 165 0.88 15.53 -18.35
CA ILE A 165 0.77 16.99 -18.27
C ILE A 165 -0.49 17.39 -17.50
N ILE A 166 -1.66 16.87 -17.89
CA ILE A 166 -2.93 17.18 -17.24
C ILE A 166 -2.87 16.78 -15.76
N ALA A 167 -2.27 15.62 -15.46
CA ALA A 167 -2.14 15.16 -14.09
C ALA A 167 -1.25 16.08 -13.24
N LEU A 168 -0.13 16.55 -13.78
CA LEU A 168 0.76 17.50 -13.08
C LEU A 168 0.08 18.85 -12.83
N GLU A 169 -0.73 19.33 -13.78
CA GLU A 169 -1.53 20.55 -13.60
C GLU A 169 -2.55 20.37 -12.48
N GLN A 170 -3.26 19.24 -12.44
CA GLN A 170 -4.19 18.91 -11.34
C GLN A 170 -3.49 18.78 -9.99
N VAL A 171 -2.31 18.15 -9.94
CA VAL A 171 -1.52 18.08 -8.70
C VAL A 171 -1.10 19.47 -8.25
N SER A 172 -0.70 20.35 -9.18
CA SER A 172 -0.37 21.74 -8.86
C SER A 172 -1.55 22.48 -8.23
N GLU A 173 -2.76 22.33 -8.79
CA GLU A 173 -3.98 22.92 -8.22
C GLU A 173 -4.27 22.40 -6.81
N ILE A 174 -4.18 21.09 -6.60
CA ILE A 174 -4.37 20.47 -5.29
C ILE A 174 -3.33 21.01 -4.31
N MET A 175 -2.05 21.04 -4.69
CA MET A 175 -0.96 21.51 -3.83
C MET A 175 -1.09 23.00 -3.47
N ASN A 176 -1.67 23.81 -4.35
CA ASN A 176 -1.98 25.20 -4.04
C ASN A 176 -3.12 25.34 -3.02
N GLY A 177 -4.09 24.43 -3.05
CA GLY A 177 -5.28 24.43 -2.21
C GLY A 177 -5.18 23.64 -0.90
N ILE A 178 -4.03 23.02 -0.56
CA ILE A 178 -3.95 22.13 0.61
C ILE A 178 -4.22 22.89 1.91
N THR A 179 -5.00 22.26 2.79
CA THR A 179 -5.18 22.74 4.16
C THR A 179 -4.06 22.23 5.08
N PRO A 180 -3.88 22.80 6.28
CA PRO A 180 -2.92 22.27 7.26
C PRO A 180 -3.23 20.85 7.75
N GLU A 181 -4.47 20.38 7.62
CA GLU A 181 -4.84 18.99 7.91
C GLU A 181 -4.39 18.06 6.78
N ASP A 182 -4.64 18.47 5.54
CA ASP A 182 -4.21 17.75 4.33
C ASP A 182 -2.69 17.63 4.26
N ALA A 183 -1.98 18.71 4.60
CA ALA A 183 -0.52 18.72 4.68
C ALA A 183 0.02 17.67 5.66
N ARG A 184 -0.65 17.47 6.81
CA ARG A 184 -0.27 16.45 7.80
C ARG A 184 -0.54 15.02 7.30
N LYS A 185 -1.70 14.79 6.66
CA LYS A 185 -2.01 13.49 6.03
C LYS A 185 -1.03 13.16 4.91
N PHE A 186 -0.71 14.15 4.09
CA PHE A 186 0.22 14.04 2.97
C PHE A 186 1.67 13.82 3.42
N ALA A 187 2.08 14.40 4.56
CA ALA A 187 3.43 14.24 5.11
C ALA A 187 3.83 12.78 5.31
N ALA A 188 2.90 11.93 5.76
CA ALA A 188 3.13 10.49 5.94
C ALA A 188 3.42 9.74 4.63
N HIS A 189 3.10 10.34 3.48
CA HIS A 189 3.20 9.73 2.17
C HIS A 189 4.24 10.40 1.24
N LEU A 190 4.98 11.40 1.73
CA LEU A 190 5.95 12.16 0.94
C LEU A 190 6.99 11.30 0.26
N HIS A 191 7.49 10.26 0.94
CA HIS A 191 8.48 9.37 0.34
C HIS A 191 7.94 8.68 -0.93
N SER A 192 6.73 8.12 -0.85
CA SER A 192 6.09 7.45 -1.99
C SER A 192 5.68 8.44 -3.09
N TYR A 193 5.28 9.65 -2.70
CA TYR A 193 4.98 10.74 -3.63
C TYR A 193 6.22 11.18 -4.41
N PHE A 194 7.33 11.46 -3.72
CA PHE A 194 8.59 11.85 -4.37
C PHE A 194 9.18 10.74 -5.25
N LEU A 195 9.02 9.48 -4.87
CA LEU A 195 9.41 8.36 -5.73
C LEU A 195 8.61 8.36 -7.04
N THR A 196 7.30 8.63 -6.96
CA THR A 196 6.42 8.71 -8.14
C THR A 196 6.82 9.87 -9.04
N LEU A 197 7.08 11.06 -8.47
CA LEU A 197 7.56 12.21 -9.24
C LEU A 197 8.97 11.99 -9.80
N GLY A 198 9.83 11.24 -9.10
CA GLY A 198 11.14 10.83 -9.59
C GLY A 198 11.04 10.08 -10.93
N ASN A 199 10.12 9.14 -11.03
CA ASN A 199 9.88 8.43 -12.30
C ASN A 199 9.34 9.36 -13.40
N VAL A 200 8.57 10.39 -13.04
CA VAL A 200 8.06 11.39 -13.99
C VAL A 200 9.16 12.36 -14.45
N LEU A 201 10.22 12.55 -13.65
CA LEU A 201 11.40 13.34 -14.06
C LEU A 201 12.26 12.65 -15.12
N ASP A 202 12.17 11.32 -15.23
CA ASP A 202 12.87 10.54 -16.25
C ASP A 202 12.16 10.58 -17.63
N ASP A 203 11.14 11.43 -17.78
CA ASP A 203 10.35 11.56 -19.00
C ASP A 203 11.14 12.19 -20.16
N LEU A 204 10.94 11.63 -21.36
CA LEU A 204 11.52 12.15 -22.61
C LEU A 204 10.87 13.48 -23.03
N ASN A 205 9.68 13.80 -22.54
CA ASN A 205 8.98 15.04 -22.82
C ASN A 205 9.40 16.17 -21.86
N PHE A 206 10.12 17.15 -22.39
CA PHE A 206 10.59 18.30 -21.62
C PHE A 206 9.49 19.06 -20.86
N LYS A 207 8.28 19.17 -21.41
CA LYS A 207 7.17 19.87 -20.75
C LYS A 207 6.71 19.11 -19.50
N VAL A 208 6.71 17.78 -19.53
CA VAL A 208 6.39 16.95 -18.37
C VAL A 208 7.44 17.15 -17.28
N VAL A 209 8.73 17.09 -17.64
CA VAL A 209 9.84 17.32 -16.70
C VAL A 209 9.75 18.70 -16.05
N ALA A 210 9.51 19.76 -16.84
CA ALA A 210 9.38 21.13 -16.34
C ALA A 210 8.22 21.27 -15.34
N LEU A 211 7.03 20.78 -15.69
CA LEU A 211 5.86 20.81 -14.79
C LEU A 211 6.08 19.98 -13.53
N CYS A 212 6.78 18.84 -13.64
CA CYS A 212 7.11 18.01 -12.49
C CYS A 212 8.06 18.73 -11.52
N LEU A 213 9.04 19.47 -12.02
CA LEU A 213 9.92 20.31 -11.19
C LEU A 213 9.15 21.44 -10.50
N ASP A 214 8.19 22.06 -11.18
CA ASP A 214 7.32 23.08 -10.59
C ASP A 214 6.44 22.51 -9.46
N VAL A 215 5.85 21.33 -9.68
CA VAL A 215 5.09 20.61 -8.66
C VAL A 215 5.97 20.22 -7.46
N LEU A 216 7.22 19.80 -7.70
CA LEU A 216 8.18 19.50 -6.64
C LEU A 216 8.50 20.74 -5.80
N ARG A 217 8.78 21.87 -6.46
CA ARG A 217 9.02 23.15 -5.78
C ARG A 217 7.81 23.53 -4.92
N LEU A 218 6.61 23.50 -5.49
CA LEU A 218 5.38 23.84 -4.79
C LEU A 218 5.12 22.90 -3.60
N THR A 219 5.43 21.61 -3.76
CA THR A 219 5.32 20.63 -2.67
C THR A 219 6.24 20.97 -1.50
N LEU A 220 7.49 21.34 -1.79
CA LEU A 220 8.45 21.72 -0.77
C LEU A 220 8.06 23.04 -0.08
N GLU A 221 7.50 24.00 -0.81
CA GLU A 221 7.01 25.25 -0.20
C GLU A 221 5.86 25.00 0.79
N LYS A 222 4.93 24.10 0.46
CA LYS A 222 3.72 23.87 1.24
C LYS A 222 3.93 22.91 2.42
N VAL A 223 4.81 21.92 2.25
CA VAL A 223 4.98 20.81 3.20
C VAL A 223 6.35 20.84 3.87
N GLY A 224 7.33 21.54 3.29
CA GLY A 224 8.69 21.70 3.84
C GLY A 224 8.74 22.17 5.29
N PRO A 225 7.90 23.13 5.75
CA PRO A 225 7.85 23.51 7.16
C PRO A 225 7.51 22.36 8.12
N LEU A 226 6.74 21.37 7.68
CA LEU A 226 6.41 20.16 8.47
C LEU A 226 7.58 19.16 8.52
N LEU A 227 8.51 19.25 7.57
CA LEU A 227 9.71 18.41 7.51
C LEU A 227 10.89 19.00 8.29
N ALA A 228 10.87 20.32 8.54
CA ALA A 228 11.92 21.04 9.26
C ALA A 228 12.30 20.40 10.62
N PRO A 229 11.35 19.95 11.46
CA PRO A 229 11.69 19.28 12.72
C PRO A 229 12.43 17.96 12.51
N TYR A 230 12.06 17.18 11.48
CA TYR A 230 12.68 15.89 11.17
C TYR A 230 14.11 16.05 10.62
N THR A 231 14.35 17.07 9.79
CA THR A 231 15.73 17.42 9.35
C THR A 231 16.62 17.86 10.51
N GLN A 232 16.06 18.52 11.52
CA GLN A 232 16.79 18.96 12.70
C GLN A 232 17.16 17.79 13.62
N VAL A 233 16.27 16.79 13.76
CA VAL A 233 16.54 15.52 14.46
C VAL A 233 17.63 14.71 13.75
N CYS A 234 17.62 14.64 12.41
CA CYS A 234 18.69 13.99 11.65
C CYS A 234 20.05 14.70 11.81
N LEU A 235 20.07 16.05 11.86
CA LEU A 235 21.28 16.82 12.14
C LEU A 235 21.77 16.60 13.58
N LEU A 236 20.86 16.56 14.56
CA LEU A 236 21.20 16.30 15.97
C LEU A 236 21.83 14.90 16.14
N LEU A 237 21.26 13.89 15.49
CA LEU A 237 21.79 12.52 15.47
C LEU A 237 23.16 12.46 14.77
N LYS A 238 23.38 13.20 13.67
CA LYS A 238 24.70 13.30 13.03
C LYS A 238 25.75 13.92 13.94
N THR A 239 25.39 14.89 14.77
CA THR A 239 26.29 15.53 15.74
C THR A 239 26.60 14.60 16.91
N ILE A 240 25.64 13.77 17.34
CA ILE A 240 25.83 12.78 18.41
C ILE A 240 26.72 11.61 17.96
N TYR A 241 26.68 11.20 16.69
CA TYR A 241 27.50 10.09 16.16
C TYR A 241 28.92 10.49 15.73
N HIS A 242 29.32 11.76 15.90
CA HIS A 242 30.67 12.26 15.63
C HIS A 242 31.48 12.63 16.89
N TYR A 243 31.03 12.17 18.06
CA TYR A 243 31.79 12.12 19.32
C TYR A 243 31.80 10.70 19.87
#